data_AF-A0A651FJ61-F1
#
_entry.id   AF-A0A651FJ61-F1
#
_cell.length_a   1.000
_cell.length_b   1.000
_cell.length_c   1.000
_cell.angle_alpha   90.00
_cell.angle_beta   90.00
_cell.angle_gamma   90.00
#
_symmetry.space_group_name_H-M   'P 1'
#
loop_
_entity.id
_entity.type
_entity.pdbx_description
1 polymer ?
#
loop_
_entity_poly.entity_id
_entity_poly.type
_entity_poly.pdbx_seq_one_letter_code
_entity_poly.pdbx_strand_id
1 'polypeptide(L)'
;MGVSQAPIQVVVSPDGFSAELLIAPEADGEAVTFEILIDCVESQGIEIDEGVRSAVRRAIEQRVPGEALAAVVAEGTRVQHGEDGRVEWAIDGEPLESTGGGTPEGASRNHYERSAFVMVKEGQVLGRLLEPTEPVDGIDVRGRKVTARRGKTARLVLDESIECKPDGTLVAKCEGALSRHAESAAIRELLEIDGAVDFATGNLDFTGDIVVRKGIRDCFHVKTGGDLEVMGLIEAADLEVKGTLYAKGGMAGRERGSIRVEGDIHARYLDGVRLECRGNLSVAREINNCISIVHGSLISPGGTIMGGRTIVTGKIHIGTIGSEGHIATPIVLGTVPLLDPKLDQFQRLLRELESRCESLADEIRALGTSKQVTDRIESMCRELAALEARREQCRSVYTQFRSRVERIRKVEVEIMRTAHAGAQFIANGRVYDLSEDLAGPVTIVCDRSGALHAKTLSGHRMSLATIAAVEVARRAA
;
A
#
# COMPACT_ATOMS: atom_id res chain seq x y z
N MET A 1 -32.31 -71.27 8.39
CA MET A 1 -32.95 -71.75 7.16
C MET A 1 -32.26 -71.03 6.00
N GLY A 2 -31.39 -71.74 5.28
CA GLY A 2 -30.65 -71.16 4.16
C GLY A 2 -31.59 -70.97 2.98
N VAL A 3 -31.61 -69.76 2.41
CA VAL A 3 -32.34 -69.45 1.19
C VAL A 3 -31.64 -70.22 0.06
N SER A 4 -32.31 -71.18 -0.56
CA SER A 4 -31.82 -71.86 -1.77
C SER A 4 -31.67 -70.81 -2.87
N GLN A 5 -30.44 -70.42 -3.19
CA GLN A 5 -30.17 -69.59 -4.36
C GLN A 5 -30.26 -70.45 -5.62
N ALA A 6 -30.81 -69.89 -6.70
CA ALA A 6 -30.89 -70.59 -7.98
C ALA A 6 -29.47 -70.86 -8.52
N PRO A 7 -29.21 -72.00 -9.17
CA PRO A 7 -27.87 -72.37 -9.64
C PRO A 7 -27.32 -71.46 -10.75
N ILE A 8 -28.19 -70.70 -11.43
CA ILE A 8 -27.84 -69.66 -12.39
C ILE A 8 -28.65 -68.43 -12.02
N GLN A 9 -27.98 -67.29 -11.89
CA GLN A 9 -28.62 -66.02 -11.58
C GLN A 9 -27.97 -64.89 -12.37
N VAL A 10 -28.78 -63.97 -12.88
CA VAL A 10 -28.28 -62.69 -13.42
C VAL A 10 -28.57 -61.61 -12.38
N VAL A 11 -27.53 -60.94 -11.92
CA VAL A 11 -27.62 -59.86 -10.93
C VAL A 11 -27.28 -58.56 -11.64
N VAL A 12 -28.25 -57.66 -11.71
CA VAL A 12 -28.02 -56.27 -12.15
C VAL A 12 -27.46 -55.49 -10.96
N SER A 13 -26.42 -54.71 -11.19
CA SER A 13 -25.81 -53.86 -10.18
C SER A 13 -26.83 -52.87 -9.60
N PRO A 14 -26.66 -52.43 -8.33
CA PRO A 14 -27.55 -51.44 -7.73
C PRO A 14 -27.60 -50.10 -8.47
N ASP A 15 -26.51 -49.73 -9.17
CA ASP A 15 -26.43 -48.54 -10.02
C ASP A 15 -27.02 -48.75 -11.43
N GLY A 16 -27.39 -49.99 -11.78
CA GLY A 16 -28.03 -50.35 -13.06
C GLY A 16 -27.10 -50.41 -14.27
N PHE A 17 -25.79 -50.15 -14.11
CA PHE A 17 -24.86 -50.04 -15.24
C PHE A 17 -24.08 -51.31 -15.58
N SER A 18 -24.20 -52.37 -14.79
CA SER A 18 -23.65 -53.68 -15.16
C SER A 18 -24.60 -54.81 -14.80
N ALA A 19 -24.56 -55.88 -15.57
CA ALA A 19 -25.22 -57.13 -15.25
C ALA A 19 -24.19 -58.23 -15.19
N GLU A 20 -24.16 -58.95 -14.08
CA GLU A 20 -23.27 -60.08 -13.86
C GLU A 20 -24.08 -61.38 -13.90
N LEU A 21 -23.61 -62.31 -14.73
CA LEU A 21 -24.07 -63.69 -14.73
C LEU A 21 -23.28 -64.46 -13.68
N LEU A 22 -24.00 -64.99 -12.69
CA LEU A 22 -23.49 -65.83 -11.62
C LEU A 22 -23.93 -67.27 -11.88
N ILE A 23 -22.96 -68.16 -12.00
CA ILE A 23 -23.18 -69.61 -12.13
C ILE A 23 -22.58 -70.27 -10.90
N ALA A 24 -23.41 -70.96 -10.13
CA ALA A 24 -22.98 -71.67 -8.93
C ALA A 24 -22.16 -72.94 -9.28
N PRO A 25 -21.22 -73.36 -8.41
CA PRO A 25 -20.45 -74.60 -8.60
C PRO A 25 -21.32 -75.84 -8.84
N GLU A 26 -22.50 -75.88 -8.22
CA GLU A 26 -23.45 -76.99 -8.26
C GLU A 26 -24.39 -76.94 -9.48
N ALA A 27 -24.23 -75.96 -10.37
CA ALA A 27 -25.03 -75.84 -11.58
C ALA A 27 -24.78 -77.00 -12.54
N ASP A 28 -25.84 -77.69 -12.94
CA ASP A 28 -25.77 -78.82 -13.88
C ASP A 28 -25.10 -78.39 -15.21
N GLY A 29 -24.12 -79.19 -15.66
CA GLY A 29 -23.40 -78.97 -16.90
C GLY A 29 -24.32 -78.92 -18.13
N GLU A 30 -25.37 -79.75 -18.13
CA GLU A 30 -26.35 -79.81 -19.22
C GLU A 30 -27.35 -78.63 -19.23
N ALA A 31 -27.49 -77.92 -18.11
CA ALA A 31 -28.40 -76.78 -17.96
C ALA A 31 -27.76 -75.42 -18.27
N VAL A 32 -26.45 -75.37 -18.52
CA VAL A 32 -25.72 -74.14 -18.86
C VAL A 32 -25.48 -74.09 -20.37
N THR A 33 -26.56 -73.91 -21.12
CA THR A 33 -26.50 -73.69 -22.56
C THR A 33 -26.59 -72.21 -22.90
N PHE A 34 -26.14 -71.85 -24.09
CA PHE A 34 -26.22 -70.47 -24.57
C PHE A 34 -27.66 -69.95 -24.56
N GLU A 35 -28.62 -70.78 -24.96
CA GLU A 35 -30.04 -70.45 -25.01
C GLU A 35 -30.58 -70.16 -23.60
N ILE A 36 -30.29 -71.02 -22.62
CA ILE A 36 -30.78 -70.87 -21.24
C ILE A 36 -30.18 -69.62 -20.58
N LEU A 37 -28.90 -69.35 -20.82
CA LEU A 37 -28.24 -68.16 -20.27
C LEU A 37 -28.77 -66.87 -20.90
N ILE A 38 -29.05 -66.87 -22.21
CA ILE A 38 -29.67 -65.74 -22.89
C ILE A 38 -31.09 -65.49 -22.36
N ASP A 39 -31.90 -66.53 -22.20
CA ASP A 39 -33.24 -66.42 -21.62
C ASP A 39 -33.17 -65.87 -20.18
N CYS A 40 -32.15 -66.27 -19.41
CA CYS A 40 -31.92 -65.76 -18.06
C CYS A 40 -31.55 -64.26 -18.06
N VAL A 41 -30.71 -63.81 -19.00
CA VAL A 41 -30.35 -62.39 -19.16
C VAL A 41 -31.56 -61.56 -19.64
N GLU A 42 -32.31 -62.09 -20.61
CA GLU A 42 -33.51 -61.45 -21.15
C GLU A 42 -34.62 -61.33 -20.09
N SER A 43 -34.76 -62.34 -19.21
CA SER A 43 -35.72 -62.32 -18.09
C SER A 43 -35.50 -61.17 -17.11
N GLN A 44 -34.29 -60.59 -17.08
CA GLN A 44 -33.95 -59.41 -16.28
C GLN A 44 -34.24 -58.09 -17.00
N GLY A 45 -34.82 -58.13 -18.20
CA GLY A 45 -35.18 -56.97 -19.02
C GLY A 45 -33.98 -56.31 -19.71
N ILE A 46 -32.90 -57.06 -19.94
CA ILE A 46 -31.70 -56.62 -20.66
C ILE A 46 -31.90 -56.89 -22.14
N GLU A 47 -31.62 -55.91 -23.00
CA GLU A 47 -31.71 -56.07 -24.44
C GLU A 47 -30.56 -56.95 -24.95
N ILE A 48 -30.89 -58.00 -25.71
CA ILE A 48 -29.90 -58.97 -26.19
C ILE A 48 -29.28 -58.49 -27.51
N ASP A 49 -28.22 -57.69 -27.40
CA ASP A 49 -27.37 -57.30 -28.52
C ASP A 49 -26.21 -58.28 -28.78
N GLU A 50 -25.41 -58.03 -29.82
CA GLU A 50 -24.27 -58.90 -30.17
C GLU A 50 -23.15 -58.87 -29.12
N GLY A 51 -23.04 -57.78 -28.34
CA GLY A 51 -22.10 -57.64 -27.24
C GLY A 51 -22.46 -58.55 -26.07
N VAL A 52 -23.72 -58.55 -25.66
CA VAL A 52 -24.28 -59.44 -24.63
C VAL A 52 -24.12 -60.91 -25.06
N ARG A 53 -24.47 -61.24 -26.31
CA ARG A 53 -24.28 -62.60 -26.86
C ARG A 53 -22.83 -63.04 -26.82
N SER A 54 -21.91 -62.16 -27.21
CA SER A 54 -20.47 -62.45 -27.18
C SER A 54 -19.97 -62.63 -25.74
N ALA A 55 -20.46 -61.83 -24.78
CA ALA A 55 -20.09 -61.94 -23.38
C ALA A 55 -20.59 -63.24 -22.73
N VAL A 56 -21.83 -63.65 -23.04
CA VAL A 56 -22.38 -64.95 -22.60
C VAL A 56 -21.60 -66.12 -23.20
N ARG A 57 -21.22 -66.08 -24.49
CA ARG A 57 -20.37 -67.12 -25.10
C ARG A 57 -19.02 -67.23 -24.39
N ARG A 58 -18.37 -66.08 -24.12
CA ARG A 58 -17.12 -66.06 -23.36
C ARG A 58 -17.27 -66.61 -21.95
N ALA A 59 -18.39 -66.31 -21.27
CA ALA A 59 -18.67 -66.85 -19.94
C ALA A 59 -18.78 -68.38 -19.97
N ILE A 60 -19.43 -68.96 -20.99
CA ILE A 60 -19.49 -70.42 -21.16
C ILE A 60 -18.10 -71.01 -21.44
N GLU A 61 -17.30 -70.37 -22.30
CA GLU A 61 -15.93 -70.84 -22.64
C GLU A 61 -14.97 -70.76 -21.45
N GLN A 62 -15.14 -69.78 -20.56
CA GLN A 62 -14.32 -69.57 -19.37
C GLN A 62 -14.77 -70.41 -18.17
N ARG A 63 -15.91 -71.10 -18.29
CA ARG A 63 -16.45 -71.90 -17.19
C ARG A 63 -15.58 -73.12 -16.92
N VAL A 64 -15.21 -73.29 -15.66
CA VAL A 64 -14.61 -74.52 -15.14
C VAL A 64 -15.67 -75.30 -14.36
N PRO A 65 -16.00 -76.56 -14.73
CA PRO A 65 -16.97 -77.36 -13.99
C PRO A 65 -16.58 -77.54 -12.52
N GLY A 66 -17.51 -77.28 -11.60
CA GLY A 66 -17.27 -77.35 -10.15
C GLY A 66 -16.72 -76.07 -9.52
N GLU A 67 -16.52 -75.00 -10.31
CA GLU A 67 -16.16 -73.67 -9.80
C GLU A 67 -17.29 -72.67 -10.04
N ALA A 68 -17.38 -71.67 -9.16
CA ALA A 68 -18.31 -70.56 -9.34
C ALA A 68 -17.78 -69.62 -10.43
N LEU A 69 -18.65 -69.17 -11.33
CA LEU A 69 -18.30 -68.17 -12.33
C LEU A 69 -19.12 -66.90 -12.10
N ALA A 70 -18.44 -65.76 -12.09
CA ALA A 70 -19.05 -64.45 -12.18
C ALA A 70 -18.50 -63.75 -13.43
N ALA A 71 -19.38 -63.41 -14.38
CA ALA A 71 -18.99 -62.76 -15.62
C ALA A 71 -19.91 -61.58 -15.92
N VAL A 72 -19.34 -60.43 -16.24
CA VAL A 72 -20.11 -59.27 -16.72
C VAL A 72 -20.63 -59.58 -18.11
N VAL A 73 -21.96 -59.64 -18.25
CA VAL A 73 -22.65 -60.01 -19.50
C VAL A 73 -23.33 -58.83 -20.18
N ALA A 74 -23.55 -57.72 -19.48
CA ALA A 74 -24.02 -56.47 -20.07
C ALA A 74 -23.41 -55.27 -19.35
N GLU A 75 -23.07 -54.23 -20.10
CA GLU A 75 -22.55 -52.96 -19.59
C GLU A 75 -23.35 -51.79 -20.18
N GLY A 76 -23.84 -50.92 -19.32
CA GLY A 76 -24.50 -49.68 -19.70
C GLY A 76 -23.49 -48.55 -19.88
N THR A 77 -23.90 -47.47 -20.56
CA THR A 77 -23.10 -46.25 -20.66
C THR A 77 -23.31 -45.41 -19.41
N ARG A 78 -22.28 -45.28 -18.56
CA ARG A 78 -22.38 -44.49 -17.32
C ARG A 78 -22.70 -43.02 -17.61
N VAL A 79 -23.59 -42.48 -16.77
CA VAL A 79 -23.94 -41.06 -16.77
C VAL A 79 -22.76 -40.21 -16.29
N GLN A 80 -22.48 -39.09 -16.95
CA GLN A 80 -21.51 -38.08 -16.50
C GLN A 80 -22.26 -36.83 -16.08
N HIS A 81 -22.22 -36.52 -14.78
CA HIS A 81 -22.85 -35.31 -14.26
C HIS A 81 -22.02 -34.08 -14.65
N GLY A 82 -22.72 -32.98 -14.95
CA GLY A 82 -22.08 -31.69 -15.13
C GLY A 82 -21.55 -31.18 -13.79
N GLU A 83 -20.32 -30.68 -13.80
CA GLU A 83 -19.72 -29.98 -12.67
C GLU A 83 -20.29 -28.57 -12.59
N ASP A 84 -20.48 -28.06 -11.36
CA ASP A 84 -20.90 -26.69 -11.14
C ASP A 84 -19.79 -25.73 -11.61
N GLY A 85 -20.20 -24.63 -12.24
CA GLY A 85 -19.30 -23.53 -12.54
C GLY A 85 -18.77 -22.94 -11.24
N ARG A 86 -17.50 -22.50 -11.25
CA ARG A 86 -16.83 -21.96 -10.07
C ARG A 86 -15.88 -20.83 -10.46
N VAL A 87 -15.47 -20.04 -9.49
CA VAL A 87 -14.46 -19.01 -9.68
C VAL A 87 -13.13 -19.53 -9.16
N GLU A 88 -12.12 -19.56 -10.01
CA GLU A 88 -10.74 -19.87 -9.63
C GLU A 88 -9.94 -18.57 -9.58
N TRP A 89 -9.57 -18.14 -8.37
CA TRP A 89 -8.75 -16.95 -8.19
C TRP A 89 -7.28 -17.28 -8.48
N ALA A 90 -6.65 -16.46 -9.32
CA ALA A 90 -5.23 -16.59 -9.65
C ALA A 90 -4.33 -15.79 -8.68
N ILE A 91 -4.94 -15.03 -7.77
CA ILE A 91 -4.26 -14.24 -6.76
C ILE A 91 -4.59 -14.79 -5.38
N ASP A 92 -3.56 -15.24 -4.67
CA ASP A 92 -3.68 -15.75 -3.32
C ASP A 92 -4.11 -14.63 -2.37
N GLY A 93 -5.04 -14.98 -1.48
CA GLY A 93 -5.55 -14.10 -0.44
C GLY A 93 -6.54 -14.84 0.43
N GLU A 94 -6.13 -16.02 0.93
CA GLU A 94 -6.92 -16.74 1.93
C GLU A 94 -7.37 -15.74 3.02
N PRO A 95 -8.68 -15.59 3.27
CA PRO A 95 -9.13 -14.99 4.51
C PRO A 95 -8.53 -15.84 5.63
N LEU A 96 -7.76 -15.23 6.53
CA LEU A 96 -7.10 -15.94 7.60
C LEU A 96 -8.15 -16.48 8.58
N GLU A 97 -8.70 -17.67 8.31
CA GLU A 97 -9.28 -18.49 9.36
C GLU A 97 -8.14 -18.97 10.25
N SER A 98 -8.29 -18.69 11.53
CA SER A 98 -7.39 -19.07 12.60
C SER A 98 -7.25 -20.59 12.68
N THR A 99 -6.20 -21.16 12.08
CA THR A 99 -5.75 -22.51 12.41
C THR A 99 -4.25 -22.50 12.70
N GLY A 100 -3.93 -22.74 13.97
CA GLY A 100 -2.57 -22.92 14.45
C GLY A 100 -1.90 -24.13 13.79
N GLY A 101 -0.62 -24.00 13.50
CA GLY A 101 0.22 -25.07 12.99
C GLY A 101 1.68 -24.63 12.97
N GLY A 102 2.54 -25.38 13.66
CA GLY A 102 3.91 -25.04 14.00
C GLY A 102 4.82 -24.70 12.82
N THR A 103 5.86 -23.92 13.14
CA THR A 103 6.88 -23.45 12.20
C THR A 103 8.14 -24.32 12.30
N PRO A 104 8.81 -24.70 11.20
CA PRO A 104 10.17 -25.24 11.26
C PRO A 104 11.18 -24.12 11.55
N GLU A 105 12.20 -24.42 12.34
CA GLU A 105 13.29 -23.51 12.73
C GLU A 105 14.00 -22.85 11.54
N GLY A 106 14.30 -21.55 11.65
CA GLY A 106 15.42 -20.92 10.94
C GLY A 106 15.14 -19.75 10.00
N ALA A 107 13.89 -19.41 9.68
CA ALA A 107 13.58 -18.18 8.94
C ALA A 107 13.08 -17.10 9.90
N SER A 108 13.80 -15.98 10.03
CA SER A 108 13.27 -14.75 10.64
C SER A 108 12.04 -14.31 9.84
N ARG A 109 10.86 -14.83 10.22
CA ARG A 109 9.59 -14.45 9.61
C ARG A 109 9.35 -13.00 9.97
N ASN A 110 9.42 -12.09 9.00
CA ASN A 110 9.07 -10.70 9.21
C ASN A 110 7.54 -10.60 9.38
N HIS A 111 7.07 -10.64 10.63
CA HIS A 111 5.63 -10.63 10.94
C HIS A 111 4.93 -9.32 10.50
N TYR A 112 5.68 -8.29 10.12
CA TYR A 112 5.15 -6.99 9.66
C TYR A 112 4.76 -6.96 8.17
N GLU A 113 5.28 -7.88 7.34
CA GLU A 113 5.05 -7.88 5.87
C GLU A 113 3.78 -8.63 5.43
N ARG A 114 2.98 -9.13 6.38
CA ARG A 114 1.75 -9.86 6.07
C ARG A 114 0.58 -8.90 5.90
N SER A 115 0.35 -8.39 4.69
CA SER A 115 -0.87 -7.63 4.37
C SER A 115 -2.06 -8.58 4.30
N ALA A 116 -3.12 -8.30 5.06
CA ALA A 116 -4.40 -9.01 4.98
C ALA A 116 -5.19 -8.69 3.68
N PHE A 117 -4.75 -7.68 2.93
CA PHE A 117 -5.42 -7.19 1.73
C PHE A 117 -4.65 -7.54 0.46
N VAL A 118 -5.38 -7.97 -0.56
CA VAL A 118 -4.86 -8.25 -1.90
C VAL A 118 -4.96 -6.99 -2.76
N MET A 119 -3.82 -6.33 -2.99
CA MET A 119 -3.75 -5.15 -3.86
C MET A 119 -3.57 -5.57 -5.31
N VAL A 120 -4.30 -4.93 -6.22
CA VAL A 120 -4.31 -5.25 -7.65
C VAL A 120 -4.11 -4.00 -8.50
N LYS A 121 -3.42 -4.15 -9.63
CA LYS A 121 -3.20 -3.07 -10.61
C LYS A 121 -4.19 -3.15 -11.77
N GLU A 122 -4.44 -2.02 -12.41
CA GLU A 122 -5.18 -1.99 -13.68
C GLU A 122 -4.54 -2.94 -14.71
N GLY A 123 -5.36 -3.77 -15.35
CA GLY A 123 -4.94 -4.79 -16.31
C GLY A 123 -4.45 -6.11 -15.69
N GLN A 124 -4.37 -6.22 -14.35
CA GLN A 124 -3.97 -7.45 -13.68
C GLN A 124 -5.03 -8.55 -13.81
N VAL A 125 -4.60 -9.77 -14.10
CA VAL A 125 -5.47 -10.96 -14.10
C VAL A 125 -5.79 -11.36 -12.66
N LEU A 126 -7.08 -11.43 -12.35
CA LEU A 126 -7.58 -11.75 -11.00
C LEU A 126 -7.88 -13.25 -10.83
N GLY A 127 -8.29 -13.90 -11.92
CA GLY A 127 -8.74 -15.29 -11.89
C GLY A 127 -9.55 -15.65 -13.12
N ARG A 128 -10.31 -16.74 -13.02
CA ARG A 128 -11.16 -17.25 -14.09
C ARG A 128 -12.51 -17.73 -13.57
N LEU A 129 -13.58 -17.31 -14.23
CA LEU A 129 -14.91 -17.86 -14.10
C LEU A 129 -15.01 -19.11 -15.00
N LEU A 130 -15.16 -20.27 -14.38
CA LEU A 130 -15.38 -21.54 -15.08
C LEU A 130 -16.87 -21.77 -15.27
N GLU A 131 -17.28 -22.02 -16.51
CA GLU A 131 -18.64 -22.43 -16.84
C GLU A 131 -18.92 -23.87 -16.37
N PRO A 132 -20.19 -24.20 -16.06
CA PRO A 132 -20.56 -25.57 -15.74
C PRO A 132 -20.30 -26.51 -16.92
N THR A 133 -19.89 -27.75 -16.65
CA THR A 133 -19.64 -28.72 -17.71
C THR A 133 -20.95 -29.34 -18.21
N GLU A 134 -21.00 -29.63 -19.52
CA GLU A 134 -22.19 -30.26 -20.10
C GLU A 134 -22.34 -31.70 -19.59
N PRO A 135 -23.52 -32.06 -19.07
CA PRO A 135 -23.75 -33.43 -18.62
C PRO A 135 -23.96 -34.38 -19.79
N VAL A 136 -23.49 -35.62 -19.65
CA VAL A 136 -23.70 -36.70 -20.63
C VAL A 136 -24.67 -37.73 -20.03
N ASP A 137 -25.85 -37.84 -20.64
CA ASP A 137 -26.86 -38.84 -20.23
C ASP A 137 -26.31 -40.25 -20.43
N GLY A 138 -26.62 -41.13 -19.47
CA GLY A 138 -26.26 -42.54 -19.53
C GLY A 138 -27.41 -43.42 -20.03
N ILE A 139 -27.11 -44.68 -20.28
CA ILE A 139 -28.08 -45.74 -20.59
C ILE A 139 -27.76 -46.93 -19.70
N ASP A 140 -28.72 -47.41 -18.93
CA ASP A 140 -28.56 -48.59 -18.08
C ASP A 140 -28.57 -49.89 -18.89
N VAL A 141 -28.25 -51.03 -18.28
CA VAL A 141 -28.23 -52.34 -18.99
C VAL A 141 -29.60 -52.79 -19.49
N ARG A 142 -30.68 -52.09 -19.13
CA ARG A 142 -32.07 -52.37 -19.54
C ARG A 142 -32.57 -51.40 -20.61
N GLY A 143 -31.67 -50.63 -21.22
CA GLY A 143 -32.01 -49.65 -22.26
C GLY A 143 -32.72 -48.40 -21.73
N ARG A 144 -32.79 -48.20 -20.41
CA ARG A 144 -33.42 -47.01 -19.83
C ARG A 144 -32.44 -45.86 -19.81
N LYS A 145 -32.90 -44.71 -20.28
CA LYS A 145 -32.13 -43.47 -20.23
C LYS A 145 -31.97 -42.99 -18.78
N VAL A 146 -30.73 -42.84 -18.33
CA VAL A 146 -30.38 -42.28 -17.02
C VAL A 146 -29.97 -40.82 -17.21
N THR A 147 -30.84 -39.91 -16.79
CA THR A 147 -30.61 -38.47 -16.97
C THR A 147 -29.49 -37.96 -16.07
N ALA A 148 -28.53 -37.28 -16.67
CA ALA A 148 -27.45 -36.62 -15.98
C ALA A 148 -27.91 -35.29 -15.35
N ARG A 149 -27.36 -34.98 -14.17
CA ARG A 149 -27.59 -33.69 -13.53
C ARG A 149 -26.77 -32.62 -14.24
N ARG A 150 -27.41 -31.51 -14.61
CA ARG A 150 -26.74 -30.30 -15.11
C ARG A 150 -25.99 -29.61 -13.97
N GLY A 151 -24.77 -29.18 -14.23
CA GLY A 151 -24.04 -28.28 -13.34
C GLY A 151 -24.76 -26.94 -13.23
N LYS A 152 -24.64 -26.30 -12.08
CA LYS A 152 -25.16 -24.95 -11.83
C LYS A 152 -24.15 -23.91 -12.29
N THR A 153 -24.64 -22.82 -12.88
CA THR A 153 -23.80 -21.66 -13.20
C THR A 153 -23.30 -20.99 -11.91
N ALA A 154 -22.01 -20.64 -11.87
CA ALA A 154 -21.45 -19.83 -10.79
C ALA A 154 -22.19 -18.50 -10.66
N ARG A 155 -22.56 -18.12 -9.43
CA ARG A 155 -23.12 -16.81 -9.12
C ARG A 155 -21.98 -15.91 -8.67
N LEU A 156 -21.44 -15.11 -9.59
CA LEU A 156 -20.48 -14.07 -9.29
C LEU A 156 -20.99 -12.73 -9.81
N VAL A 157 -21.32 -11.82 -8.90
CA VAL A 157 -21.68 -10.44 -9.21
C VAL A 157 -20.40 -9.61 -9.25
N LEU A 158 -20.08 -9.09 -10.44
CA LEU A 158 -18.98 -8.17 -10.66
C LEU A 158 -19.54 -6.75 -10.81
N ASP A 159 -18.85 -5.77 -10.24
CA ASP A 159 -19.11 -4.36 -10.55
C ASP A 159 -18.25 -3.89 -11.74
N GLU A 160 -18.34 -2.59 -12.06
CA GLU A 160 -17.64 -2.00 -13.20
C GLU A 160 -16.10 -2.00 -13.06
N SER A 161 -15.57 -2.34 -11.88
CA SER A 161 -14.12 -2.37 -11.63
C SER A 161 -13.45 -3.66 -12.10
N ILE A 162 -14.22 -4.72 -12.38
CA ILE A 162 -13.70 -6.01 -12.86
C ILE A 162 -14.37 -6.36 -14.19
N GLU A 163 -13.55 -6.61 -15.21
CA GLU A 163 -14.01 -7.11 -16.50
C GLU A 163 -13.95 -8.63 -16.54
N CYS A 164 -15.07 -9.29 -16.86
CA CYS A 164 -15.07 -10.69 -17.27
C CYS A 164 -14.98 -10.76 -18.79
N LYS A 165 -13.86 -11.27 -19.29
CA LYS A 165 -13.66 -11.52 -20.72
C LYS A 165 -14.52 -12.69 -21.22
N PRO A 166 -14.75 -12.80 -22.54
CA PRO A 166 -15.55 -13.90 -23.11
C PRO A 166 -15.03 -15.32 -22.83
N ASP A 167 -13.74 -15.47 -22.50
CA ASP A 167 -13.09 -16.74 -22.15
C ASP A 167 -13.19 -17.10 -20.65
N GLY A 168 -13.93 -16.28 -19.89
CA GLY A 168 -14.09 -16.37 -18.44
C GLY A 168 -12.96 -15.69 -17.65
N THR A 169 -11.96 -15.09 -18.29
CA THR A 169 -10.85 -14.44 -17.57
C THR A 169 -11.31 -13.16 -16.88
N LEU A 170 -11.04 -13.05 -15.58
CA LEU A 170 -11.33 -11.86 -14.76
C LEU A 170 -10.12 -10.92 -14.76
N VAL A 171 -10.33 -9.66 -15.15
CA VAL A 171 -9.27 -8.64 -15.25
C VAL A 171 -9.67 -7.37 -14.50
N ALA A 172 -8.74 -6.81 -13.74
CA ALA A 172 -8.90 -5.53 -13.08
C ALA A 172 -8.99 -4.37 -14.11
N LYS A 173 -10.02 -3.52 -14.00
CA LYS A 173 -10.17 -2.30 -14.82
C LYS A 173 -9.64 -1.05 -14.14
N CYS A 174 -9.33 -1.12 -12.85
CA CYS A 174 -8.68 -0.07 -12.08
C CYS A 174 -7.69 -0.67 -11.07
N GLU A 175 -6.84 0.18 -10.50
CA GLU A 175 -5.95 -0.19 -9.39
C GLU A 175 -6.70 -0.02 -8.06
N GLY A 176 -6.51 -0.95 -7.12
CA GLY A 176 -7.16 -0.88 -5.81
C GLY A 176 -7.09 -2.17 -5.00
N ALA A 177 -7.90 -2.26 -3.94
CA ALA A 177 -7.97 -3.40 -3.05
C ALA A 177 -9.06 -4.38 -3.54
N LEU A 178 -8.69 -5.63 -3.79
CA LEU A 178 -9.63 -6.66 -4.21
C LEU A 178 -10.50 -7.11 -3.02
N SER A 179 -11.77 -6.73 -3.05
CA SER A 179 -12.80 -7.17 -2.10
C SER A 179 -13.52 -8.39 -2.66
N ARG A 180 -13.46 -9.50 -1.93
CA ARG A 180 -14.15 -10.76 -2.29
C ARG A 180 -15.17 -11.11 -1.21
N HIS A 181 -16.40 -11.36 -1.64
CA HIS A 181 -17.44 -12.00 -0.84
C HIS A 181 -17.88 -13.27 -1.56
N ALA A 182 -18.66 -14.12 -0.88
CA ALA A 182 -19.05 -15.44 -1.36
C ALA A 182 -19.66 -15.45 -2.79
N GLU A 183 -20.39 -14.39 -3.17
CA GLU A 183 -21.05 -14.28 -4.47
C GLU A 183 -20.73 -12.97 -5.21
N SER A 184 -19.74 -12.18 -4.76
CA SER A 184 -19.43 -10.89 -5.41
C SER A 184 -17.97 -10.50 -5.28
N ALA A 185 -17.45 -9.81 -6.29
CA ALA A 185 -16.10 -9.24 -6.25
C ALA A 185 -16.07 -7.83 -6.83
N ALA A 186 -15.22 -6.99 -6.24
CA ALA A 186 -15.03 -5.60 -6.61
C ALA A 186 -13.60 -5.15 -6.26
N ILE A 187 -13.09 -4.15 -6.95
CA ILE A 187 -11.87 -3.43 -6.63
C ILE A 187 -12.28 -2.10 -6.00
N ARG A 188 -11.80 -1.84 -4.79
CA ARG A 188 -12.09 -0.60 -4.06
C ARG A 188 -10.90 0.35 -4.16
N GLU A 189 -11.19 1.60 -4.51
CA GLU A 189 -10.23 2.72 -4.48
C GLU A 189 -10.05 3.30 -3.06
N LEU A 190 -10.92 2.90 -2.13
CA LEU A 190 -10.88 3.22 -0.70
C LEU A 190 -10.66 1.93 0.09
N LEU A 191 -9.61 1.89 0.91
CA LEU A 191 -9.34 0.81 1.85
C LEU A 191 -9.84 1.19 3.24
N GLU A 192 -10.92 0.54 3.69
CA GLU A 192 -11.46 0.74 5.03
C GLU A 192 -11.06 -0.40 5.97
N ILE A 193 -10.49 -0.03 7.13
CA ILE A 193 -10.02 -0.95 8.16
C ILE A 193 -10.83 -0.69 9.43
N ASP A 194 -11.78 -1.58 9.73
CA ASP A 194 -12.59 -1.53 10.95
C ASP A 194 -11.76 -1.66 12.24
N GLY A 195 -10.62 -2.33 12.11
CA GLY A 195 -9.67 -2.60 13.19
C GLY A 195 -8.59 -1.53 13.37
N ALA A 196 -7.52 -1.94 14.04
CA ALA A 196 -6.26 -1.20 14.09
C ALA A 196 -5.31 -1.80 13.06
N VAL A 197 -4.36 -1.01 12.58
CA VAL A 197 -3.21 -1.55 11.85
C VAL A 197 -2.26 -2.16 12.88
N ASP A 198 -2.22 -3.48 12.91
CA ASP A 198 -1.45 -4.32 13.81
C ASP A 198 -0.99 -5.61 13.10
N PHE A 199 -0.52 -6.61 13.85
CA PHE A 199 -0.02 -7.87 13.27
C PHE A 199 -1.05 -8.67 12.47
N ALA A 200 -2.36 -8.43 12.70
CA ALA A 200 -3.41 -9.08 11.90
C ALA A 200 -3.57 -8.39 10.54
N THR A 201 -3.26 -7.09 10.46
CA THR A 201 -3.41 -6.29 9.23
C THR A 201 -2.11 -6.24 8.43
N GLY A 202 -0.97 -6.13 9.11
CA GLY A 202 0.34 -5.89 8.52
C GLY A 202 0.58 -4.44 8.11
N ASN A 203 1.73 -4.20 7.49
CA ASN A 203 2.02 -2.93 6.82
C ASN A 203 1.08 -2.72 5.62
N LEU A 204 0.81 -1.46 5.31
CA LEU A 204 -0.08 -1.07 4.22
C LEU A 204 0.70 -0.29 3.17
N ASP A 205 0.58 -0.67 1.90
CA ASP A 205 1.01 0.12 0.74
C ASP A 205 -0.14 0.12 -0.27
N PHE A 206 -0.85 1.24 -0.35
CA PHE A 206 -2.07 1.38 -1.14
C PHE A 206 -2.03 2.64 -2.00
N THR A 207 -2.49 2.60 -3.24
CA THR A 207 -2.45 3.80 -4.11
C THR A 207 -3.62 4.74 -3.91
N GLY A 208 -4.75 4.24 -3.40
CA GLY A 208 -5.94 5.03 -3.09
C GLY A 208 -6.02 5.46 -1.63
N ASP A 209 -7.21 5.90 -1.21
CA ASP A 209 -7.45 6.43 0.13
C ASP A 209 -7.50 5.31 1.17
N ILE A 210 -7.02 5.57 2.39
CA ILE A 210 -7.10 4.62 3.52
C ILE A 210 -7.86 5.25 4.68
N VAL A 211 -8.83 4.52 5.23
CA VAL A 211 -9.54 4.88 6.46
C VAL A 211 -9.32 3.80 7.52
N VAL A 212 -8.71 4.17 8.65
CA VAL A 212 -8.49 3.31 9.81
C VAL A 212 -9.43 3.74 10.95
N ARG A 213 -10.39 2.87 11.29
CA ARG A 213 -11.41 3.15 12.31
C ARG A 213 -10.87 3.11 13.74
N LYS A 214 -9.78 2.38 13.99
CA LYS A 214 -9.04 2.44 15.27
C LYS A 214 -7.70 3.17 15.06
N GLY A 215 -6.62 2.63 15.62
CA GLY A 215 -5.30 3.24 15.59
C GLY A 215 -4.30 2.49 14.71
N ILE A 216 -3.09 3.02 14.64
CA ILE A 216 -1.93 2.35 14.03
C ILE A 216 -0.94 2.06 15.15
N ARG A 217 -0.59 0.78 15.34
CA ARG A 217 0.30 0.35 16.41
C ARG A 217 1.76 0.69 16.14
N ASP A 218 2.56 0.63 17.19
CA ASP A 218 4.02 0.77 17.13
C ASP A 218 4.65 -0.08 16.01
N CYS A 219 5.63 0.49 15.30
CA CYS A 219 6.47 -0.17 14.29
C CYS A 219 5.77 -0.61 12.99
N PHE A 220 4.53 -0.19 12.74
CA PHE A 220 3.87 -0.41 11.45
C PHE A 220 4.16 0.72 10.46
N HIS A 221 4.20 0.35 9.18
CA HIS A 221 4.33 1.28 8.07
C HIS A 221 3.02 1.37 7.28
N VAL A 222 2.55 2.59 7.06
CA VAL A 222 1.37 2.87 6.23
C VAL A 222 1.73 3.87 5.15
N LYS A 223 1.63 3.43 3.91
CA LYS A 223 1.88 4.21 2.73
C LYS A 223 0.62 4.30 1.87
N THR A 224 0.23 5.52 1.53
CA THR A 224 -0.92 5.77 0.65
C THR A 224 -0.59 6.76 -0.48
N GLY A 225 -1.08 6.46 -1.68
CA GLY A 225 -1.10 7.39 -2.82
C GLY A 225 -2.22 8.44 -2.76
N GLY A 226 -3.20 8.28 -1.87
CA GLY A 226 -4.29 9.21 -1.59
C GLY A 226 -4.24 9.78 -0.17
N ASP A 227 -5.42 10.02 0.40
CA ASP A 227 -5.60 10.51 1.77
C ASP A 227 -5.52 9.37 2.80
N LEU A 228 -5.04 9.68 4.01
CA LEU A 228 -5.05 8.77 5.15
C LEU A 228 -5.87 9.36 6.29
N GLU A 229 -6.98 8.72 6.66
CA GLU A 229 -7.76 9.07 7.85
C GLU A 229 -7.60 8.02 8.94
N VAL A 230 -7.20 8.45 10.14
CA VAL A 230 -7.05 7.58 11.32
C VAL A 230 -7.88 8.15 12.46
N MET A 231 -8.89 7.40 12.87
CA MET A 231 -9.83 7.83 13.92
C MET A 231 -9.24 7.71 15.33
N GLY A 232 -8.44 6.66 15.56
CA GLY A 232 -7.77 6.36 16.84
C GLY A 232 -6.35 6.89 16.93
N LEU A 233 -5.62 6.43 17.94
CA LEU A 233 -4.25 6.85 18.21
C LEU A 233 -3.27 6.22 17.22
N ILE A 234 -2.39 7.03 16.67
CA ILE A 234 -1.20 6.57 15.95
C ILE A 234 -0.05 6.51 16.97
N GLU A 235 0.57 5.36 17.13
CA GLU A 235 1.70 5.20 18.05
C GLU A 235 3.03 5.47 17.31
N ALA A 236 4.13 4.78 17.64
CA ALA A 236 5.43 4.94 16.98
C ALA A 236 5.48 4.24 15.61
N ALA A 237 4.66 4.71 14.68
CA ALA A 237 4.52 4.21 13.31
C ALA A 237 5.16 5.15 12.27
N ASP A 238 5.37 4.64 11.06
CA ASP A 238 5.92 5.37 9.92
C ASP A 238 4.85 5.58 8.85
N LEU A 239 4.52 6.84 8.55
CA LEU A 239 3.46 7.22 7.62
C LEU A 239 4.01 7.94 6.39
N GLU A 240 3.67 7.45 5.19
CA GLU A 240 3.95 8.09 3.90
C GLU A 240 2.64 8.36 3.15
N VAL A 241 2.21 9.62 3.11
CA VAL A 241 0.90 10.00 2.55
C VAL A 241 1.11 10.98 1.39
N LYS A 242 0.60 10.64 0.20
CA LYS A 242 0.67 11.55 -0.96
C LYS A 242 -0.43 12.61 -0.95
N GLY A 243 -1.61 12.30 -0.41
CA GLY A 243 -2.68 13.25 -0.17
C GLY A 243 -2.55 13.95 1.19
N THR A 244 -3.66 14.02 1.90
CA THR A 244 -3.83 14.67 3.21
C THR A 244 -3.89 13.63 4.33
N LEU A 245 -3.24 13.92 5.46
CA LEU A 245 -3.33 13.10 6.67
C LEU A 245 -4.35 13.69 7.66
N TYR A 246 -5.34 12.90 8.05
CA TYR A 246 -6.30 13.21 9.11
C TYR A 246 -6.08 12.31 10.34
N ALA A 247 -5.18 12.72 11.23
CA ALA A 247 -4.90 12.04 12.50
C ALA A 247 -5.85 12.53 13.62
N LYS A 248 -7.12 12.08 13.58
CA LYS A 248 -8.18 12.51 14.50
C LYS A 248 -7.89 12.14 15.96
N GLY A 249 -7.26 10.99 16.20
CA GLY A 249 -6.84 10.57 17.53
C GLY A 249 -5.53 11.20 18.00
N GLY A 250 -4.76 11.83 17.10
CA GLY A 250 -3.41 12.32 17.34
C GLY A 250 -2.34 11.24 17.14
N MET A 251 -1.07 11.63 17.34
CA MET A 251 0.06 10.71 17.24
C MET A 251 1.01 10.85 18.44
N ALA A 252 1.40 9.71 19.01
CA ALA A 252 2.41 9.58 20.04
C ALA A 252 3.60 8.76 19.50
N GLY A 253 4.57 9.46 18.90
CA GLY A 253 5.68 8.86 18.16
C GLY A 253 6.83 8.34 19.02
N ARG A 254 6.91 8.73 20.31
CA ARG A 254 8.00 8.34 21.24
C ARG A 254 9.41 8.54 20.65
N GLU A 255 9.60 9.62 19.91
CA GLU A 255 10.83 9.99 19.19
C GLU A 255 11.29 8.99 18.11
N ARG A 256 10.43 8.06 17.72
CA ARG A 256 10.70 7.04 16.69
C ARG A 256 9.78 7.20 15.49
N GLY A 257 8.49 7.44 15.72
CA GLY A 257 7.50 7.59 14.67
C GLY A 257 7.79 8.74 13.73
N SER A 258 7.51 8.52 12.44
CA SER A 258 7.73 9.50 11.38
C SER A 258 6.50 9.72 10.51
N ILE A 259 6.35 10.95 10.04
CA ILE A 259 5.28 11.36 9.13
C ILE A 259 5.90 12.08 7.92
N ARG A 260 5.57 11.64 6.70
CA ARG A 260 5.88 12.36 5.46
C ARG A 260 4.59 12.54 4.65
N VAL A 261 4.19 13.79 4.44
CA VAL A 261 2.93 14.12 3.74
C VAL A 261 3.18 15.13 2.63
N GLU A 262 2.71 14.82 1.41
CA GLU A 262 2.80 15.73 0.27
C GLU A 262 1.63 16.74 0.19
N GLY A 263 0.51 16.48 0.85
CA GLY A 263 -0.58 17.44 1.09
C GLY A 263 -0.52 18.10 2.48
N ASP A 264 -1.70 18.26 3.08
CA ASP A 264 -1.88 18.89 4.40
C ASP A 264 -1.90 17.83 5.53
N ILE A 265 -1.63 18.26 6.76
CA ILE A 265 -1.78 17.43 7.97
C ILE A 265 -2.81 18.07 8.90
N HIS A 266 -3.81 17.31 9.30
CA HIS A 266 -4.75 17.65 10.36
C HIS A 266 -4.61 16.66 11.51
N ALA A 267 -4.11 17.12 12.65
CA ALA A 267 -3.91 16.28 13.82
C ALA A 267 -4.58 16.86 15.07
N ARG A 268 -5.05 15.98 15.97
CA ARG A 268 -5.51 16.42 17.29
C ARG A 268 -4.35 16.90 18.16
N TYR A 269 -3.30 16.11 18.23
CA TYR A 269 -2.03 16.42 18.88
C TYR A 269 -0.91 15.60 18.25
N LEU A 270 0.33 16.05 18.44
CA LEU A 270 1.54 15.36 17.99
C LEU A 270 2.55 15.38 19.13
N ASP A 271 3.06 14.21 19.52
CA ASP A 271 3.98 14.04 20.64
C ASP A 271 5.19 13.18 20.25
N GLY A 272 6.39 13.76 20.28
CA GLY A 272 7.64 13.06 19.98
C GLY A 272 7.70 12.53 18.55
N VAL A 273 7.26 13.31 17.56
CA VAL A 273 7.18 12.89 16.15
C VAL A 273 8.20 13.62 15.29
N ARG A 274 8.80 12.92 14.31
CA ARG A 274 9.52 13.56 13.19
C ARG A 274 8.57 13.71 12.01
N LEU A 275 8.28 14.94 11.57
CA LEU A 275 7.34 15.16 10.48
C LEU A 275 7.87 16.11 9.40
N GLU A 276 7.55 15.79 8.15
CA GLU A 276 7.72 16.65 6.97
C GLU A 276 6.37 16.79 6.26
N CYS A 277 5.85 18.02 6.20
CA CYS A 277 4.57 18.38 5.59
C CYS A 277 4.82 19.37 4.45
N ARG A 278 4.48 19.00 3.22
CA ARG A 278 4.58 19.89 2.05
C ARG A 278 3.52 20.97 2.03
N GLY A 279 2.33 20.68 2.54
CA GLY A 279 1.23 21.62 2.70
C GLY A 279 1.24 22.29 4.07
N ASN A 280 0.04 22.57 4.57
CA ASN A 280 -0.21 23.18 5.88
C ASN A 280 -0.30 22.14 7.00
N LEU A 281 0.21 22.50 8.17
CA LEU A 281 0.08 21.71 9.39
C LEU A 281 -0.97 22.35 10.31
N SER A 282 -2.09 21.66 10.51
CA SER A 282 -3.16 22.07 11.42
C SER A 282 -3.22 21.16 12.64
N VAL A 283 -3.00 21.71 13.84
CA VAL A 283 -3.00 20.93 15.08
C VAL A 283 -3.96 21.51 16.10
N ALA A 284 -4.89 20.70 16.61
CA ALA A 284 -5.96 21.20 17.46
C ALA A 284 -5.51 21.55 18.89
N ARG A 285 -4.63 20.75 19.50
CA ARG A 285 -4.24 20.87 20.91
C ARG A 285 -2.77 21.17 21.13
N GLU A 286 -1.87 20.27 20.73
CA GLU A 286 -0.47 20.43 21.08
C GLU A 286 0.48 19.78 20.09
N ILE A 287 1.66 20.40 19.94
CA ILE A 287 2.84 19.87 19.27
C ILE A 287 3.93 19.80 20.34
N ASN A 288 4.17 18.60 20.87
CA ASN A 288 5.07 18.37 21.98
C ASN A 288 6.33 17.61 21.51
N ASN A 289 7.50 18.19 21.75
CA ASN A 289 8.80 17.58 21.47
C ASN A 289 8.94 17.00 20.04
N CYS A 290 8.35 17.67 19.05
CA CYS A 290 8.39 17.22 17.66
C CYS A 290 9.53 17.89 16.88
N ILE A 291 10.12 17.17 15.92
CA ILE A 291 10.98 17.75 14.89
C ILE A 291 10.11 17.93 13.64
N SER A 292 9.73 19.17 13.35
CA SER A 292 8.71 19.48 12.35
C SER A 292 9.27 20.34 11.22
N ILE A 293 9.07 19.91 9.98
CA ILE A 293 9.33 20.69 8.77
C ILE A 293 8.01 20.92 8.05
N VAL A 294 7.58 22.18 7.96
CA VAL A 294 6.33 22.58 7.33
C VAL A 294 6.61 23.55 6.18
N HIS A 295 6.29 23.16 4.96
CA HIS A 295 6.48 23.99 3.77
C HIS A 295 5.34 24.96 3.50
N GLY A 296 4.15 24.67 4.03
CA GLY A 296 3.02 25.60 4.10
C GLY A 296 3.01 26.40 5.40
N SER A 297 1.81 26.63 5.94
CA SER A 297 1.59 27.36 7.19
C SER A 297 1.30 26.42 8.36
N LEU A 298 1.65 26.83 9.58
CA LEU A 298 1.28 26.14 10.81
C LEU A 298 0.07 26.84 11.44
N ILE A 299 -1.01 26.10 11.68
CA ILE A 299 -2.30 26.62 12.14
C ILE A 299 -2.73 25.87 13.41
N SER A 300 -2.70 26.54 14.55
CA SER A 300 -3.06 25.99 15.85
C SER A 300 -3.49 27.11 16.83
N PRO A 301 -4.53 27.90 16.52
CA PRO A 301 -4.93 29.07 17.34
C PRO A 301 -5.22 28.76 18.81
N GLY A 302 -5.79 27.57 19.08
CA GLY A 302 -6.07 27.10 20.43
C GLY A 302 -4.92 26.30 21.05
N GLY A 303 -3.95 25.87 20.25
CA GLY A 303 -2.97 24.89 20.70
C GLY A 303 -1.68 25.46 21.24
N THR A 304 -0.75 24.57 21.57
CA THR A 304 0.54 24.90 22.19
C THR A 304 1.68 24.14 21.53
N ILE A 305 2.78 24.82 21.24
CA ILE A 305 4.02 24.19 20.78
C ILE A 305 5.01 24.21 21.93
N MET A 306 5.57 23.06 22.31
CA MET A 306 6.55 22.95 23.40
C MET A 306 7.67 22.00 23.00
N GLY A 307 8.93 22.42 23.18
CA GLY A 307 10.09 21.58 22.91
C GLY A 307 10.31 21.28 21.42
N GLY A 308 11.22 20.34 21.16
CA GLY A 308 11.53 19.88 19.81
C GLY A 308 12.20 20.95 18.95
N ARG A 309 11.85 21.00 17.66
CA ARG A 309 12.29 22.04 16.72
C ARG A 309 11.30 22.13 15.57
N THR A 310 10.77 23.32 15.33
CA THR A 310 9.77 23.54 14.29
C THR A 310 10.29 24.52 13.24
N ILE A 311 10.31 24.09 11.98
CA ILE A 311 10.74 24.86 10.82
C ILE A 311 9.52 25.13 9.95
N VAL A 312 9.19 26.40 9.69
CA VAL A 312 8.01 26.78 8.90
C VAL A 312 8.41 27.74 7.79
N THR A 313 8.00 27.42 6.56
CA THR A 313 8.22 28.29 5.38
C THR A 313 7.14 29.37 5.26
N GLY A 314 5.88 29.01 5.54
CA GLY A 314 4.72 29.89 5.50
C GLY A 314 4.52 30.70 6.78
N LYS A 315 3.26 30.99 7.11
CA LYS A 315 2.91 31.73 8.33
C LYS A 315 2.70 30.77 9.49
N ILE A 316 2.85 31.27 10.71
CA ILE A 316 2.48 30.55 11.93
C ILE A 316 1.32 31.32 12.58
N HIS A 317 0.25 30.62 12.89
CA HIS A 317 -0.88 31.13 13.68
C HIS A 317 -1.11 30.17 14.84
N ILE A 318 -0.71 30.57 16.05
CA ILE A 318 -0.56 29.67 17.21
C ILE A 318 -1.13 30.29 18.48
N GLY A 319 -1.69 29.47 19.36
CA GLY A 319 -2.12 29.87 20.70
C GLY A 319 -0.95 30.27 21.59
N THR A 320 -0.16 29.26 21.96
CA THR A 320 0.97 29.42 22.89
C THR A 320 2.25 28.78 22.33
N ILE A 321 3.39 29.41 22.57
CA ILE A 321 4.72 28.85 22.29
C ILE A 321 5.48 28.72 23.61
N GLY A 322 6.09 27.57 23.84
CA GLY A 322 6.82 27.26 25.07
C GLY A 322 5.91 26.88 26.23
N SER A 323 6.50 26.80 27.41
CA SER A 323 5.82 26.47 28.67
C SER A 323 6.40 27.29 29.82
N GLU A 324 5.67 27.37 30.94
CA GLU A 324 6.13 28.03 32.17
C GLU A 324 7.41 27.41 32.74
N GLY A 325 7.74 26.16 32.36
CA GLY A 325 9.00 25.50 32.71
C GLY A 325 10.20 25.94 31.88
N HIS A 326 10.05 26.95 31.01
CA HIS A 326 11.08 27.48 30.12
C HIS A 326 11.73 26.44 29.21
N ILE A 327 10.92 25.49 28.73
CA ILE A 327 11.39 24.45 27.81
C ILE A 327 11.79 25.12 26.49
N ALA A 328 13.06 24.93 26.12
CA ALA A 328 13.61 25.44 24.87
C ALA A 328 12.73 25.01 23.68
N THR A 329 12.14 26.01 23.00
CA THR A 329 11.20 25.77 21.90
C THR A 329 11.64 26.55 20.66
N PRO A 330 12.55 25.98 19.84
CA PRO A 330 13.11 26.62 18.66
C PRO A 330 12.14 26.61 17.48
N ILE A 331 11.78 27.81 17.03
CA ILE A 331 10.95 28.08 15.86
C ILE A 331 11.81 28.75 14.79
N VAL A 332 12.06 28.05 13.69
CA VAL A 332 12.85 28.55 12.56
C VAL A 332 11.91 29.12 11.50
N LEU A 333 12.16 30.38 11.14
CA LEU A 333 11.35 31.18 10.23
C LEU A 333 12.19 31.64 9.04
N GLY A 334 11.52 31.95 7.92
CA GLY A 334 12.17 32.56 6.77
C GLY A 334 13.18 31.64 6.06
N THR A 335 13.01 30.33 6.19
CA THR A 335 13.79 29.31 5.48
C THR A 335 12.86 28.56 4.52
N VAL A 336 13.42 28.07 3.40
CA VAL A 336 12.73 27.14 2.51
C VAL A 336 13.57 25.87 2.43
N PRO A 337 13.32 24.86 3.29
CA PRO A 337 14.23 23.71 3.45
C PRO A 337 14.54 22.96 2.15
N LEU A 338 13.60 22.93 1.20
CA LEU A 338 13.80 22.32 -0.13
C LEU A 338 14.76 23.10 -1.06
N LEU A 339 14.85 24.41 -0.90
CA LEU A 339 15.54 25.30 -1.85
C LEU A 339 16.81 25.92 -1.26
N ASP A 340 16.91 26.04 0.06
CA ASP A 340 18.06 26.61 0.75
C ASP A 340 19.37 25.83 0.47
N PRO A 341 19.40 24.48 0.50
CA PRO A 341 20.60 23.73 0.14
C PRO A 341 21.07 24.00 -1.30
N LYS A 342 20.13 24.20 -2.24
CA LYS A 342 20.43 24.55 -3.63
C LYS A 342 20.97 25.98 -3.73
N LEU A 343 20.43 26.93 -2.96
CA LEU A 343 20.97 28.29 -2.88
C LEU A 343 22.41 28.27 -2.35
N ASP A 344 22.69 27.50 -1.32
CA ASP A 344 24.04 27.37 -0.75
C ASP A 344 25.02 26.73 -1.75
N GLN A 345 24.56 25.77 -2.56
CA GLN A 345 25.35 25.20 -3.66
C GLN A 345 25.70 26.26 -4.72
N PHE A 346 24.73 27.05 -5.17
CA PHE A 346 24.99 28.15 -6.11
C PHE A 346 25.93 29.21 -5.53
N GLN A 347 25.78 29.57 -4.25
CA GLN A 347 26.69 30.51 -3.58
C GLN A 347 28.13 29.98 -3.49
N ARG A 348 28.31 28.67 -3.27
CA ARG A 348 29.65 28.05 -3.28
C ARG A 348 30.27 28.12 -4.67
N LEU A 349 29.51 27.77 -5.70
CA LEU A 349 29.97 27.85 -7.09
C LEU A 349 30.33 29.28 -7.51
N LEU A 350 29.53 30.27 -7.11
CA LEU A 350 29.82 31.68 -7.37
C LEU A 350 31.15 32.12 -6.76
N ARG A 351 31.38 31.79 -5.48
CA ARG A 351 32.64 32.11 -4.80
C ARG A 351 33.85 31.44 -5.45
N GLU A 352 33.70 30.20 -5.89
CA GLU A 352 34.76 29.49 -6.62
C GLU A 352 35.07 30.20 -7.95
N LEU A 353 34.05 30.57 -8.73
CA LEU A 353 34.23 31.29 -9.98
C LEU A 353 34.82 32.68 -9.78
N GLU A 354 34.39 33.40 -8.75
CA GLU A 354 34.95 34.71 -8.35
C GLU A 354 36.45 34.58 -8.03
N SER A 355 36.82 33.64 -7.16
CA SER A 355 38.22 33.39 -6.78
C SER A 355 39.10 33.00 -7.97
N ARG A 356 38.57 32.20 -8.91
CA ARG A 356 39.29 31.83 -10.14
C ARG A 356 39.47 33.01 -11.09
N CYS A 357 38.45 33.86 -11.24
CA CYS A 357 38.56 35.07 -12.06
C CYS A 357 39.61 36.02 -11.47
N GLU A 358 39.59 36.24 -10.15
CA GLU A 358 40.57 37.07 -9.45
C GLU A 358 41.99 36.53 -9.61
N SER A 359 42.20 35.24 -9.36
CA SER A 359 43.53 34.60 -9.47
C SER A 359 44.10 34.72 -10.90
N LEU A 360 43.29 34.45 -11.93
CA LEU A 360 43.74 34.54 -13.32
C LEU A 360 43.99 35.99 -13.74
N ALA A 361 43.17 36.93 -13.26
CA ALA A 361 43.37 38.36 -13.50
C ALA A 361 44.66 38.89 -12.82
N ASP A 362 44.99 38.39 -11.64
CA ASP A 362 46.26 38.68 -10.96
C ASP A 362 47.45 38.08 -11.72
N GLU A 363 47.34 36.84 -12.22
CA GLU A 363 48.40 36.20 -13.03
C GLU A 363 48.67 36.98 -14.32
N ILE A 364 47.61 37.40 -15.04
CA ILE A 364 47.74 38.24 -16.24
C ILE A 364 48.45 39.56 -15.92
N ARG A 365 48.12 40.20 -14.79
CA ARG A 365 48.76 41.46 -14.36
C ARG A 365 50.24 41.29 -14.00
N ALA A 366 50.66 40.12 -13.56
CA ALA A 366 52.04 39.83 -13.17
C ALA A 366 52.97 39.54 -14.37
N LEU A 367 52.42 39.28 -15.57
CA LEU A 367 53.18 38.96 -16.77
C LEU A 367 53.67 40.23 -17.49
N GLY A 368 54.98 40.29 -17.81
CA GLY A 368 55.61 41.43 -18.51
C GLY A 368 55.35 41.51 -20.03
N THR A 369 56.08 42.38 -20.75
CA THR A 369 55.79 42.78 -22.16
C THR A 369 56.73 42.21 -23.23
N SER A 370 57.07 40.92 -23.16
CA SER A 370 57.82 40.22 -24.24
C SER A 370 56.89 39.55 -25.26
N LYS A 371 57.34 39.35 -26.51
CA LYS A 371 56.52 38.82 -27.62
C LYS A 371 55.96 37.41 -27.37
N GLN A 372 56.74 36.52 -26.73
CA GLN A 372 56.25 35.19 -26.28
C GLN A 372 55.23 35.30 -25.14
N VAL A 373 55.29 36.37 -24.36
CA VAL A 373 54.38 36.64 -23.26
C VAL A 373 53.06 37.21 -23.80
N THR A 374 53.08 37.94 -24.93
CA THR A 374 51.89 38.48 -25.59
C THR A 374 50.88 37.39 -26.00
N ASP A 375 51.32 36.32 -26.66
CA ASP A 375 50.42 35.22 -27.10
C ASP A 375 49.81 34.48 -25.90
N ARG A 376 50.60 34.29 -24.83
CA ARG A 376 50.14 33.68 -23.58
C ARG A 376 49.12 34.55 -22.86
N ILE A 377 49.37 35.87 -22.79
CA ILE A 377 48.42 36.85 -22.24
C ILE A 377 47.11 36.80 -23.03
N GLU A 378 47.14 36.77 -24.36
CA GLU A 378 45.93 36.70 -25.18
C GLU A 378 45.10 35.43 -24.93
N SER A 379 45.77 34.27 -24.78
CA SER A 379 45.10 33.02 -24.40
C SER A 379 44.44 33.11 -23.03
N MET A 380 45.15 33.63 -22.03
CA MET A 380 44.64 33.78 -20.65
C MET A 380 43.51 34.80 -20.57
N CYS A 381 43.56 35.90 -21.34
CA CYS A 381 42.47 36.87 -21.45
C CYS A 381 41.20 36.25 -22.03
N ARG A 382 41.31 35.36 -23.02
CA ARG A 382 40.16 34.61 -23.54
C ARG A 382 39.57 33.66 -22.51
N GLU A 383 40.42 32.98 -21.74
CA GLU A 383 39.98 32.12 -20.64
C GLU A 383 39.29 32.93 -19.53
N LEU A 384 39.87 34.07 -19.13
CA LEU A 384 39.27 34.98 -18.16
C LEU A 384 37.90 35.47 -18.63
N ALA A 385 37.78 35.92 -19.88
CA ALA A 385 36.50 36.35 -20.45
C ALA A 385 35.45 35.21 -20.42
N ALA A 386 35.87 33.97 -20.70
CA ALA A 386 34.98 32.81 -20.62
C ALA A 386 34.55 32.50 -19.17
N LEU A 387 35.45 32.61 -18.20
CA LEU A 387 35.15 32.44 -16.78
C LEU A 387 34.23 33.55 -16.25
N GLU A 388 34.48 34.80 -16.62
CA GLU A 388 33.64 35.94 -16.27
C GLU A 388 32.23 35.81 -16.86
N ALA A 389 32.12 35.36 -18.11
CA ALA A 389 30.82 35.07 -18.73
C ALA A 389 30.06 33.97 -17.98
N ARG A 390 30.75 32.89 -17.59
CA ARG A 390 30.16 31.80 -16.78
C ARG A 390 29.76 32.28 -15.38
N ARG A 391 30.58 33.11 -14.74
CA ARG A 391 30.28 33.74 -13.45
C ARG A 391 29.03 34.60 -13.55
N GLU A 392 28.93 35.43 -14.58
CA GLU A 392 27.76 36.29 -14.79
C GLU A 392 26.49 35.47 -15.04
N GLN A 393 26.57 34.42 -15.86
CA GLN A 393 25.45 33.51 -16.07
C GLN A 393 25.02 32.84 -14.75
N CYS A 394 25.97 32.33 -13.97
CA CYS A 394 25.69 31.73 -12.66
C CYS A 394 25.06 32.76 -11.70
N ARG A 395 25.55 33.99 -11.70
CA ARG A 395 25.06 35.09 -10.85
C ARG A 395 23.64 35.47 -11.21
N SER A 396 23.33 35.52 -12.50
CA SER A 396 21.98 35.78 -13.01
C SER A 396 21.00 34.68 -12.55
N VAL A 397 21.34 33.41 -12.77
CA VAL A 397 20.52 32.26 -12.33
C VAL A 397 20.33 32.27 -10.81
N TYR A 398 21.41 32.48 -10.05
CA TYR A 398 21.36 32.59 -8.60
C TYR A 398 20.42 33.72 -8.13
N THR A 399 20.52 34.90 -8.74
CA THR A 399 19.70 36.06 -8.38
C THR A 399 18.22 35.80 -8.67
N GLN A 400 17.91 35.21 -9.83
CA GLN A 400 16.55 34.81 -10.20
C GLN A 400 16.01 33.76 -9.23
N PHE A 401 16.79 32.73 -8.93
CA PHE A 401 16.40 31.66 -8.01
C PHE A 401 16.17 32.19 -6.59
N ARG A 402 17.10 33.01 -6.07
CA ARG A 402 16.96 33.69 -4.78
C ARG A 402 15.70 34.55 -4.73
N SER A 403 15.42 35.33 -5.76
CA SER A 403 14.21 36.18 -5.79
C SER A 403 12.91 35.37 -5.70
N ARG A 404 12.88 34.17 -6.28
CA ARG A 404 11.73 33.24 -6.16
C ARG A 404 11.61 32.70 -4.74
N VAL A 405 12.73 32.34 -4.11
CA VAL A 405 12.77 31.86 -2.72
C VAL A 405 12.26 32.95 -1.76
N GLU A 406 12.71 34.20 -1.92
CA GLU A 406 12.28 35.33 -1.07
C GLU A 406 10.77 35.63 -1.19
N ARG A 407 10.13 35.32 -2.33
CA ARG A 407 8.66 35.48 -2.47
C ARG A 407 7.87 34.41 -1.71
N ILE A 408 8.47 33.25 -1.47
CA ILE A 408 7.84 32.12 -0.79
C ILE A 408 8.06 32.24 0.72
N ARG A 409 9.26 32.66 1.13
CA ARG A 409 9.62 32.86 2.53
C ARG A 409 8.66 33.84 3.20
N LYS A 410 8.04 33.41 4.28
CA LYS A 410 7.28 34.27 5.18
C LYS A 410 7.91 34.25 6.56
N VAL A 411 7.96 35.42 7.18
CA VAL A 411 8.38 35.62 8.57
C VAL A 411 7.25 36.35 9.26
N GLU A 412 6.22 35.60 9.62
CA GLU A 412 5.02 36.10 10.28
C GLU A 412 4.52 35.04 11.25
N VAL A 413 4.56 35.36 12.55
CA VAL A 413 4.07 34.50 13.63
C VAL A 413 3.01 35.26 14.40
N GLU A 414 1.77 34.86 14.27
CA GLU A 414 0.66 35.37 15.07
C GLU A 414 0.46 34.50 16.30
N ILE A 415 0.61 35.10 17.48
CA ILE A 415 0.53 34.44 18.77
C ILE A 415 -0.70 34.97 19.48
N MET A 416 -1.65 34.09 19.76
CA MET A 416 -2.96 34.47 20.29
C MET A 416 -2.96 34.64 21.80
N ARG A 417 -2.16 33.84 22.53
CA ARG A 417 -2.11 33.81 24.00
C ARG A 417 -0.77 34.29 24.53
N THR A 418 0.28 33.48 24.47
CA THR A 418 1.59 33.80 25.07
C THR A 418 2.73 33.09 24.36
N ALA A 419 3.89 33.73 24.24
CA ALA A 419 5.16 33.01 24.07
C ALA A 419 5.92 33.07 25.39
N HIS A 420 6.15 31.92 26.02
CA HIS A 420 6.86 31.88 27.29
C HIS A 420 8.36 32.11 27.11
N ALA A 421 9.03 32.59 28.14
CA ALA A 421 10.49 32.63 28.19
C ALA A 421 11.07 31.21 27.94
N GLY A 422 12.20 31.14 27.23
CA GLY A 422 12.75 29.92 26.65
C GLY A 422 12.23 29.58 25.24
N ALA A 423 11.19 30.27 24.75
CA ALA A 423 10.84 30.23 23.33
C ALA A 423 11.95 30.88 22.50
N GLN A 424 12.40 30.21 21.44
CA GLN A 424 13.50 30.65 20.61
C GLN A 424 13.01 30.93 19.19
N PHE A 425 13.13 32.16 18.72
CA PHE A 425 12.82 32.52 17.34
C PHE A 425 14.11 32.63 16.53
N ILE A 426 14.21 31.84 15.46
CA ILE A 426 15.40 31.76 14.62
C ILE A 426 15.03 32.29 13.24
N ALA A 427 15.60 33.42 12.85
CA ALA A 427 15.36 34.04 11.55
C ALA A 427 16.61 34.77 11.08
N ASN A 428 16.90 34.72 9.77
CA ASN A 428 17.98 35.50 9.14
C ASN A 428 19.35 35.34 9.83
N GLY A 429 19.66 34.13 10.34
CA GLY A 429 20.93 33.85 11.02
C GLY A 429 21.06 34.47 12.42
N ARG A 430 19.95 34.89 13.03
CA ARG A 430 19.88 35.33 14.43
C ARG A 430 18.97 34.40 15.23
N VAL A 431 19.32 34.15 16.48
CA VAL A 431 18.50 33.46 17.47
C VAL A 431 18.06 34.49 18.50
N TYR A 432 16.76 34.58 18.74
CA TYR A 432 16.15 35.39 19.79
C TYR A 432 15.59 34.43 20.84
N ASP A 433 16.32 34.27 21.94
CA ASP A 433 15.90 33.45 23.08
C ASP A 433 15.16 34.32 24.08
N LEU A 434 13.84 34.13 24.22
CA LEU A 434 13.02 34.99 25.08
C LEU A 434 13.44 34.83 26.54
N SER A 435 13.82 35.94 27.18
CA SER A 435 14.12 35.99 28.61
C SER A 435 12.89 36.31 29.45
N GLU A 436 11.83 36.83 28.82
CA GLU A 436 10.57 37.20 29.45
C GLU A 436 9.39 36.71 28.59
N ASP A 437 8.24 36.50 29.25
CA ASP A 437 7.01 36.10 28.55
C ASP A 437 6.49 37.24 27.66
N LEU A 438 6.19 36.91 26.41
CA LEU A 438 5.54 37.80 25.46
C LEU A 438 4.04 37.51 25.43
N ALA A 439 3.25 38.37 26.05
CA ALA A 439 1.79 38.28 26.03
C ALA A 439 1.21 38.66 24.65
N GLY A 440 0.30 37.82 24.15
CA GLY A 440 -0.51 38.06 22.96
C GLY A 440 -1.82 38.79 23.28
N PRO A 441 -2.64 39.09 22.26
CA PRO A 441 -2.41 38.81 20.85
C PRO A 441 -1.32 39.71 20.24
N VAL A 442 -0.34 39.10 19.58
CA VAL A 442 0.82 39.78 19.02
C VAL A 442 1.30 39.09 17.74
N THR A 443 1.83 39.86 16.79
CA THR A 443 2.41 39.33 15.56
C THR A 443 3.90 39.64 15.52
N ILE A 444 4.74 38.60 15.42
CA ILE A 444 6.17 38.74 15.16
C ILE A 444 6.39 38.84 13.66
N VAL A 445 7.07 39.91 13.24
CA VAL A 445 7.39 40.19 11.84
C VAL A 445 8.84 40.62 11.70
N CYS A 446 9.38 40.52 10.49
CA CYS A 446 10.71 41.01 10.16
C CYS A 446 10.69 42.46 9.67
N ASP A 447 11.65 43.28 10.10
CA ASP A 447 11.89 44.61 9.51
C ASP A 447 12.80 44.55 8.26
N ARG A 448 13.12 45.73 7.71
CA ARG A 448 14.01 45.86 6.53
C ARG A 448 15.45 45.42 6.80
N SER A 449 15.89 45.39 8.06
CA SER A 449 17.25 44.99 8.47
C SER A 449 17.37 43.48 8.72
N GLY A 450 16.27 42.73 8.65
CA GLY A 450 16.24 41.33 9.00
C GLY A 450 15.96 41.06 10.48
N ALA A 451 15.70 42.10 11.30
CA ALA A 451 15.45 41.97 12.72
C ALA A 451 13.98 41.66 13.02
N LEU A 452 13.72 40.88 14.08
CA LEU A 452 12.37 40.52 14.50
C LEU A 452 11.78 41.59 15.41
N HIS A 453 10.52 41.95 15.17
CA HIS A 453 9.73 42.88 15.97
C HIS A 453 8.39 42.26 16.30
N ALA A 454 7.94 42.44 17.54
CA ALA A 454 6.60 42.09 17.96
C ALA A 454 5.68 43.31 17.77
N LYS A 455 4.56 43.10 17.06
CA LYS A 455 3.54 44.10 16.77
C LYS A 455 2.24 43.73 17.48
N THR A 456 1.77 44.57 18.38
CA THR A 456 0.49 44.38 19.07
C THR A 456 -0.70 44.78 18.16
N LEU A 457 -1.92 44.41 18.56
CA LEU A 457 -3.14 44.84 17.86
C LEU A 457 -3.29 46.37 17.80
N SER A 458 -2.83 47.11 18.81
CA SER A 458 -2.84 48.58 18.83
C SER A 458 -1.84 49.21 17.85
N GLY A 459 -1.03 48.40 17.15
CA GLY A 459 -0.03 48.85 16.19
C GLY A 459 1.31 49.22 16.79
N HIS A 460 1.45 49.15 18.12
CA HIS A 460 2.73 49.34 18.79
C HIS A 460 3.73 48.26 18.36
N ARG A 461 4.97 48.67 18.10
CA ARG A 461 6.06 47.78 17.69
C ARG A 461 7.16 47.82 18.73
N MET A 462 7.57 46.66 19.22
CA MET A 462 8.79 46.50 20.01
C MET A 462 9.77 45.58 19.29
N SER A 463 11.06 45.89 19.40
CA SER A 463 12.10 44.99 18.95
C SER A 463 12.08 43.74 19.83
N LEU A 464 12.13 42.55 19.24
CA LEU A 464 12.15 41.32 20.02
C LEU A 464 13.43 41.22 20.88
N ALA A 465 14.49 41.93 20.50
CA ALA A 465 15.75 42.00 21.23
C ALA A 465 15.65 42.71 22.60
N THR A 466 14.55 43.40 22.92
CA THR A 466 14.37 44.02 24.24
C THR A 466 13.96 43.01 25.32
N ILE A 467 13.40 41.88 24.90
CA ILE A 467 12.89 40.80 25.77
C ILE A 467 13.55 39.45 25.46
N ALA A 468 14.63 39.46 24.68
CA ALA A 468 15.31 38.27 24.22
C ALA A 468 16.83 38.45 24.19
N ALA A 469 17.56 37.41 24.61
CA ALA A 469 18.98 37.31 24.31
C ALA A 469 19.16 37.05 22.82
N VAL A 470 19.99 37.85 22.14
CA VAL A 470 20.23 37.74 20.70
C VAL A 470 21.62 37.19 20.42
N GLU A 471 21.65 36.03 19.78
CA GLU A 471 22.89 35.40 19.32
C GLU A 471 22.92 35.30 17.79
N VAL A 472 24.13 35.35 17.22
CA VAL A 472 24.31 35.00 15.81
C VAL A 472 24.25 33.48 15.71
N ALA A 473 23.27 32.96 14.98
CA ALA A 473 23.13 31.53 14.77
C ALA A 473 24.41 31.01 14.08
N ARG A 474 25.20 30.21 14.80
CA ARG A 474 26.27 29.43 14.16
C ARG A 474 25.60 28.52 13.15
N ARG A 475 25.91 28.67 11.86
CA ARG A 475 25.43 27.76 10.83
C ARG A 475 25.83 26.35 11.26
N ALA A 476 24.84 25.49 11.53
CA ALA A 476 25.09 24.07 11.71
C ALA A 476 25.76 23.56 10.42
N ALA A 477 26.93 22.98 10.57
CA ALA A 477 27.73 22.40 9.48
C ALA A 477 27.02 21.21 8.85
#